data_AF-A0AAJ3CFS4-F1
#
_entry.id   AF-A0AAJ3CFS4-F1
#
_cell.length_a   1.000
_cell.length_b   1.000
_cell.length_c   1.000
_cell.angle_alpha   90.00
_cell.angle_beta   90.00
_cell.angle_gamma   90.00
#
_symmetry.space_group_name_H-M   'P 1'
#
loop_
_entity.id
_entity.type
_entity.pdbx_description
1 polymer ?
#
loop_
_entity_poly.entity_id
_entity_poly.type
_entity_poly.pdbx_seq_one_letter_code
_entity_poly.pdbx_strand_id
1 'polypeptide(L)'
;MSTIESILLLTTGNALLLGVLGWLARSLLQNFLTKDLVEHRVRLESESQRSVQAFGHALTLAAREHDIRFGKLHERRADTIAKLYELLIDTSDKGAAYSSPVGHSGDPPKAEQFNDFANSYNEAARYFHRKKLFLPPATCAKVDELFRGLKEQPAKMNIYMNMADQHPGTNFELQRLDAWDAAWKYFHEDFKPAMVALEHDLRALLGDQPANAS
;
A
#
# COMPACT_ATOMS: atom_id res chain seq x y z
N MET A 1 -10.96 73.97 76.81
CA MET A 1 -10.84 73.05 75.66
C MET A 1 -11.50 73.72 74.48
N SER A 2 -10.72 74.04 73.43
CA SER A 2 -11.22 74.85 72.32
C SER A 2 -12.00 73.97 71.33
N THR A 3 -13.05 74.51 70.74
CA THR A 3 -13.89 73.85 69.72
C THR A 3 -13.08 73.40 68.50
N ILE A 4 -11.89 73.97 68.28
CA ILE A 4 -10.97 73.62 67.18
C ILE A 4 -10.27 72.28 67.44
N GLU A 5 -9.91 71.95 68.69
CA GLU A 5 -9.28 70.65 69.03
C GLU A 5 -10.26 69.48 68.83
N SER A 6 -11.53 69.67 69.15
CA SER A 6 -12.56 68.65 68.98
C SER A 6 -12.90 68.38 67.50
N ILE A 7 -12.88 69.43 66.66
CA ILE A 7 -13.09 69.28 65.21
C ILE A 7 -11.87 68.63 64.54
N LEU A 8 -10.65 68.97 64.97
CA LEU A 8 -9.42 68.31 64.51
C LEU A 8 -9.39 66.83 64.91
N LEU A 9 -9.73 66.47 66.14
CA LEU A 9 -9.76 65.06 66.56
C LEU A 9 -10.84 64.25 65.83
N LEU A 10 -12.02 64.83 65.56
CA LEU A 10 -13.08 64.15 64.80
C LEU A 10 -12.73 63.98 63.32
N THR A 11 -12.10 64.98 62.69
CA THR A 11 -11.71 64.91 61.27
C THR A 11 -10.51 63.98 61.06
N THR A 12 -9.55 63.97 61.98
CA THR A 12 -8.37 63.11 61.90
C THR A 12 -8.71 61.63 62.19
N GLY A 13 -9.63 61.37 63.13
CA GLY A 13 -10.12 60.01 63.42
C GLY A 13 -10.89 59.39 62.24
N ASN A 14 -11.71 60.18 61.55
CA ASN A 14 -12.41 59.72 60.35
C ASN A 14 -11.47 59.49 59.16
N ALA A 15 -10.41 60.30 59.01
CA ALA A 15 -9.41 60.10 57.96
C ALA A 15 -8.61 58.80 58.14
N LEU A 16 -8.25 58.44 59.37
CA LEU A 16 -7.60 57.16 59.69
C LEU A 16 -8.50 55.95 59.42
N LEU A 17 -9.78 56.04 59.81
CA LEU A 17 -10.77 55.00 59.54
C LEU A 17 -10.98 54.80 58.03
N LEU A 18 -11.07 55.88 57.25
CA LEU A 18 -11.15 55.81 55.79
C LEU A 18 -9.88 55.23 55.16
N GLY A 19 -8.70 55.54 55.71
CA GLY A 19 -7.43 54.96 55.28
C GLY A 19 -7.38 53.44 55.50
N VAL A 20 -7.79 52.97 56.68
CA VAL A 20 -7.86 51.54 57.02
C VAL A 20 -8.91 50.82 56.18
N LEU A 21 -10.10 51.41 55.99
CA LEU A 21 -11.16 50.86 55.14
C LEU A 21 -10.74 50.80 53.67
N GLY A 22 -10.06 51.84 53.16
CA GLY A 22 -9.51 51.86 51.81
C GLY A 22 -8.42 50.79 51.62
N TRP A 23 -7.56 50.60 52.62
CA TRP A 23 -6.54 49.55 52.60
C TRP A 23 -7.14 48.15 52.64
N LEU A 24 -8.15 47.91 53.50
CA LEU A 24 -8.90 46.66 53.57
C LEU A 24 -9.65 46.38 52.27
N ALA A 25 -10.34 47.37 51.70
CA ALA A 25 -11.04 47.24 50.42
C ALA A 25 -10.07 46.90 49.28
N ARG A 26 -8.92 47.58 49.22
CA ARG A 26 -7.85 47.28 48.25
C ARG A 26 -7.30 45.86 48.44
N SER A 27 -7.07 45.45 49.68
CA SER A 27 -6.55 44.12 50.03
C SER A 27 -7.53 43.01 49.63
N LEU A 28 -8.82 43.18 49.94
CA LEU A 28 -9.87 42.24 49.55
C LEU A 28 -10.03 42.16 48.03
N LEU A 29 -10.02 43.30 47.33
CA LEU A 29 -10.05 43.33 45.86
C LEU A 29 -8.84 42.61 45.25
N GLN A 30 -7.63 42.89 45.74
CA GLN A 30 -6.42 42.24 45.25
C GLN A 30 -6.44 40.73 45.48
N ASN A 31 -6.89 40.27 46.66
CA ASN A 31 -7.02 38.84 46.94
C ASN A 31 -8.07 38.18 46.05
N PHE A 32 -9.21 38.83 45.82
CA PHE A 32 -10.29 38.30 44.97
C PHE A 32 -9.84 38.21 43.51
N LEU A 33 -9.27 39.30 42.96
CA LEU A 33 -8.69 39.33 41.61
C LEU A 33 -7.60 38.28 41.44
N THR A 34 -6.72 38.10 42.43
CA THR A 34 -5.65 37.09 42.37
C THR A 34 -6.22 35.69 42.37
N LYS A 35 -7.27 35.43 43.16
CA LYS A 35 -7.95 34.14 43.20
C LYS A 35 -8.61 33.81 41.86
N ASP A 36 -9.34 34.76 41.26
CA ASP A 36 -9.97 34.57 39.96
C ASP A 36 -8.91 34.31 38.86
N LEU A 37 -7.79 35.04 38.90
CA LEU A 37 -6.68 34.85 37.96
C LEU A 37 -6.05 33.45 38.07
N VAL A 38 -5.89 32.95 39.31
CA VAL A 38 -5.39 31.59 39.57
C VAL A 38 -6.40 30.56 39.09
N GLU A 39 -7.68 30.74 39.39
CA GLU A 39 -8.74 29.81 38.95
C GLU A 39 -8.84 29.75 37.42
N HIS A 40 -8.80 30.89 36.74
CA HIS A 40 -8.78 30.94 35.28
C HIS A 40 -7.54 30.29 34.69
N ARG A 41 -6.35 30.48 35.28
CA ARG A 41 -5.11 29.82 34.83
C ARG A 41 -5.19 28.32 35.01
N VAL A 42 -5.58 27.84 36.19
CA VAL A 42 -5.73 26.41 36.47
C VAL A 42 -6.77 25.79 35.54
N ARG A 43 -7.87 26.50 35.27
CA ARG A 43 -8.89 26.05 34.31
C ARG A 43 -8.31 25.94 32.90
N LEU A 44 -7.64 26.98 32.40
CA LEU A 44 -7.01 26.97 31.07
C LEU A 44 -5.95 25.88 30.93
N GLU A 45 -5.12 25.67 31.95
CA GLU A 45 -4.12 24.60 31.96
C GLU A 45 -4.78 23.22 31.96
N SER A 46 -5.84 23.04 32.75
CA SER A 46 -6.59 21.77 32.76
C SER A 46 -7.29 21.49 31.43
N GLU A 47 -7.87 22.50 30.79
CA GLU A 47 -8.50 22.41 29.48
C GLU A 47 -7.44 22.14 28.39
N SER A 48 -6.31 22.82 28.46
CA SER A 48 -5.15 22.59 27.58
C SER A 48 -4.62 21.17 27.71
N GLN A 49 -4.36 20.69 28.93
CA GLN A 49 -3.91 19.31 29.15
C GLN A 49 -4.93 18.28 28.66
N ARG A 50 -6.21 18.50 28.91
CA ARG A 50 -7.29 17.63 28.41
C ARG A 50 -7.31 17.60 26.89
N SER A 51 -7.20 18.75 26.23
CA SER A 51 -7.18 18.80 24.77
C SER A 51 -5.95 18.10 24.19
N VAL A 52 -4.75 18.32 24.74
CA VAL A 52 -3.52 17.63 24.31
C VAL A 52 -3.64 16.11 24.48
N GLN A 53 -4.17 15.65 25.61
CA GLN A 53 -4.41 14.22 25.84
C GLN A 53 -5.44 13.65 24.86
N ALA A 54 -6.54 14.38 24.61
CA ALA A 54 -7.57 13.98 23.66
C ALA A 54 -7.02 13.89 22.23
N PHE A 55 -6.23 14.89 21.79
CA PHE A 55 -5.57 14.87 20.48
C PHE A 55 -4.56 13.73 20.36
N GLY A 56 -3.73 13.52 21.40
CA GLY A 56 -2.77 12.40 21.42
C GLY A 56 -3.44 11.04 21.34
N HIS A 57 -4.55 10.85 22.06
CA HIS A 57 -5.35 9.63 21.98
C HIS A 57 -5.98 9.46 20.59
N ALA A 58 -6.53 10.52 20.00
CA ALA A 58 -7.12 10.48 18.66
C ALA A 58 -6.08 10.14 17.59
N LEU A 59 -4.88 10.73 17.65
CA LEU A 59 -3.77 10.41 16.76
C LEU A 59 -3.33 8.95 16.89
N THR A 60 -3.22 8.45 18.13
CA THR A 60 -2.83 7.06 18.38
C THR A 60 -3.89 6.09 17.83
N LEU A 61 -5.17 6.42 17.98
CA LEU A 61 -6.27 5.64 17.44
C LEU A 61 -6.26 5.63 15.91
N ALA A 62 -6.08 6.80 15.29
CA ALA A 62 -6.01 6.96 13.84
C ALA A 62 -4.79 6.24 13.25
N ALA A 63 -3.62 6.33 13.90
CA ALA A 63 -2.41 5.60 13.51
C ALA A 63 -2.61 4.10 13.59
N ARG A 64 -3.21 3.58 14.68
CA ARG A 64 -3.56 2.15 14.78
C ARG A 64 -4.53 1.69 13.72
N GLU A 65 -5.57 2.48 13.43
CA GLU A 65 -6.54 2.14 12.39
C GLU A 65 -5.86 2.12 11.01
N HIS A 66 -4.99 3.09 10.75
CA HIS A 66 -4.15 3.12 9.56
C HIS A 66 -3.28 1.85 9.50
N ASP A 67 -2.52 1.53 10.53
CA ASP A 67 -1.66 0.33 10.57
C ASP A 67 -2.45 -0.97 10.35
N ILE A 68 -3.64 -1.10 10.93
CA ILE A 68 -4.48 -2.29 10.74
C ILE A 68 -5.03 -2.36 9.31
N ARG A 69 -5.54 -1.24 8.77
CA ARG A 69 -6.11 -1.20 7.42
C ARG A 69 -5.04 -1.38 6.35
N PHE A 70 -3.95 -0.63 6.46
CA PHE A 70 -2.84 -0.69 5.52
C PHE A 70 -2.07 -1.99 5.68
N GLY A 71 -1.78 -2.43 6.91
CA GLY A 71 -1.06 -3.69 7.16
C GLY A 71 -1.73 -4.89 6.52
N LYS A 72 -3.04 -5.11 6.76
CA LYS A 72 -3.77 -6.23 6.16
C LYS A 72 -3.89 -6.14 4.64
N LEU A 73 -4.00 -4.93 4.10
CA LEU A 73 -4.06 -4.74 2.64
C LEU A 73 -2.70 -5.01 2.00
N HIS A 74 -1.62 -4.49 2.59
CA HIS A 74 -0.25 -4.70 2.11
C HIS A 74 0.17 -6.16 2.22
N GLU A 75 -0.17 -6.84 3.31
CA GLU A 75 0.05 -8.28 3.48
C GLU A 75 -0.67 -9.09 2.39
N ARG A 76 -1.98 -8.85 2.18
CA ARG A 76 -2.73 -9.52 1.10
C ARG A 76 -2.18 -9.21 -0.28
N ARG A 77 -1.68 -7.99 -0.51
CA ARG A 77 -1.03 -7.61 -1.76
C ARG A 77 0.28 -8.36 -1.92
N ALA A 78 1.11 -8.44 -0.89
CA ALA A 78 2.37 -9.17 -0.92
C ALA A 78 2.16 -10.66 -1.24
N ASP A 79 1.20 -11.31 -0.56
CA ASP A 79 0.82 -12.69 -0.85
C ASP A 79 0.33 -12.88 -2.29
N THR A 80 -0.48 -11.93 -2.76
CA THR A 80 -1.00 -11.94 -4.14
C THR A 80 0.13 -11.82 -5.15
N ILE A 81 1.08 -10.92 -4.92
CA ILE A 81 2.23 -10.68 -5.78
C ILE A 81 3.13 -11.92 -5.81
N ALA A 82 3.47 -12.47 -4.63
CA ALA A 82 4.34 -13.64 -4.51
C ALA A 82 3.76 -14.86 -5.25
N LYS A 83 2.48 -15.16 -5.01
CA LYS A 83 1.84 -16.32 -5.66
C LYS A 83 1.62 -16.12 -7.16
N LEU A 84 1.27 -14.90 -7.59
CA LEU A 84 1.16 -14.60 -9.02
C LEU A 84 2.51 -14.78 -9.73
N TYR A 85 3.59 -14.28 -9.13
CA TYR A 85 4.93 -14.43 -9.67
C TYR A 85 5.34 -15.90 -9.79
N GLU A 86 5.14 -16.70 -8.73
CA GLU A 86 5.38 -18.15 -8.74
C GLU A 86 4.64 -18.84 -9.90
N LEU A 87 3.34 -18.56 -10.06
CA LEU A 87 2.51 -19.15 -11.11
C LEU A 87 2.94 -18.75 -12.52
N LEU A 88 3.39 -17.51 -12.72
CA LEU A 88 3.90 -17.03 -14.01
C LEU A 88 5.21 -17.72 -14.39
N ILE A 89 6.12 -17.90 -13.44
CA ILE A 89 7.38 -18.62 -13.67
C ILE A 89 7.12 -20.09 -13.98
N ASP A 90 6.29 -20.78 -13.18
CA ASP A 90 5.94 -22.19 -13.44
C ASP A 90 5.29 -22.38 -14.82
N THR A 91 4.38 -21.47 -15.21
CA THR A 91 3.75 -21.49 -16.53
C THR A 91 4.78 -21.26 -17.64
N SER A 92 5.73 -20.34 -17.44
CA SER A 92 6.81 -20.08 -18.38
C SER A 92 7.73 -21.28 -18.54
N ASP A 93 8.14 -21.92 -17.45
CA ASP A 93 9.05 -23.07 -17.47
C ASP A 93 8.42 -24.24 -18.23
N LYS A 94 7.15 -24.53 -17.97
CA LYS A 94 6.39 -25.58 -18.69
C LYS A 94 6.20 -25.22 -20.16
N GLY A 95 5.93 -23.94 -20.46
CA GLY A 95 5.81 -23.44 -21.83
C GLY A 95 7.13 -23.52 -22.61
N ALA A 96 8.26 -23.20 -21.96
CA ALA A 96 9.59 -23.33 -22.52
C ALA A 96 9.96 -24.79 -22.78
N ALA A 97 9.65 -25.71 -21.85
CA ALA A 97 9.83 -27.15 -22.06
C ALA A 97 9.01 -27.64 -23.26
N TYR A 98 7.72 -27.28 -23.32
CA TYR A 98 6.84 -27.62 -24.43
C TYR A 98 7.35 -27.09 -25.78
N SER A 99 7.80 -25.84 -25.82
CA SER A 99 8.29 -25.19 -27.05
C SER A 99 9.74 -25.52 -27.40
N SER A 100 10.49 -26.23 -26.53
CA SER A 100 11.88 -26.57 -26.79
C SER A 100 12.04 -27.38 -28.09
N PRO A 101 12.91 -26.96 -29.03
CA PRO A 101 13.24 -27.73 -30.23
C PRO A 101 14.10 -28.95 -29.91
N VAL A 102 14.74 -28.98 -28.73
CA VAL A 102 15.56 -30.10 -28.24
C VAL A 102 14.76 -30.88 -27.21
N GLY A 103 14.58 -32.19 -27.45
CA GLY A 103 14.06 -33.12 -26.45
C GLY A 103 15.19 -33.89 -25.77
N HIS A 104 15.09 -34.07 -24.46
CA HIS A 104 16.00 -34.90 -23.69
C HIS A 104 15.45 -36.33 -23.55
N SER A 105 16.36 -37.29 -23.40
CA SER A 105 15.96 -38.68 -23.12
C SER A 105 15.24 -38.73 -21.77
N GLY A 106 13.98 -39.17 -21.77
CA GLY A 106 13.13 -39.25 -20.58
C GLY A 106 12.10 -38.11 -20.48
N ASP A 107 12.14 -37.13 -21.38
CA ASP A 107 11.09 -36.10 -21.44
C ASP A 107 9.72 -36.72 -21.78
N PRO A 108 8.63 -36.21 -21.20
CA PRO A 108 7.29 -36.64 -21.57
C PRO A 108 6.99 -36.36 -23.06
N PRO A 109 6.02 -37.05 -23.68
CA PRO A 109 5.55 -36.72 -25.02
C PRO A 109 5.07 -35.27 -25.12
N LYS A 110 5.22 -34.62 -26.29
CA LYS A 110 4.82 -33.21 -26.49
C LYS A 110 3.36 -32.93 -26.15
N ALA A 111 2.45 -33.89 -26.34
CA ALA A 111 1.06 -33.76 -25.96
C ALA A 111 0.87 -33.65 -24.43
N GLU A 112 1.65 -34.40 -23.65
CA GLU A 112 1.64 -34.32 -22.19
C GLU A 112 2.25 -32.99 -21.71
N GLN A 113 3.38 -32.59 -22.30
CA GLN A 113 3.98 -31.27 -22.03
C GLN A 113 3.01 -30.11 -22.31
N PHE A 114 2.23 -30.19 -23.40
CA PHE A 114 1.20 -29.19 -23.70
C PHE A 114 0.09 -29.18 -22.64
N ASN A 115 -0.36 -30.35 -22.18
CA ASN A 115 -1.37 -30.44 -21.13
C ASN A 115 -0.87 -29.84 -19.81
N ASP A 116 0.37 -30.11 -19.43
CA ASP A 116 1.00 -29.53 -18.24
C ASP A 116 1.08 -28.01 -18.34
N PHE A 117 1.55 -27.51 -19.48
CA PHE A 117 1.55 -26.08 -19.78
C PHE A 117 0.13 -25.49 -19.70
N ALA A 118 -0.85 -26.06 -20.39
CA ALA A 118 -2.22 -25.57 -20.42
C ALA A 118 -2.86 -25.56 -19.02
N ASN A 119 -2.57 -26.56 -18.20
CA ASN A 119 -3.04 -26.63 -16.81
C ASN A 119 -2.42 -25.52 -15.96
N SER A 120 -1.10 -25.31 -16.02
CA SER A 120 -0.42 -24.23 -15.30
C SER A 120 -0.90 -22.84 -15.74
N TYR A 121 -1.05 -22.61 -17.05
CA TYR A 121 -1.61 -21.38 -17.60
C TYR A 121 -3.03 -21.11 -17.06
N ASN A 122 -3.89 -22.13 -17.07
CA ASN A 122 -5.26 -21.99 -16.59
C ASN A 122 -5.33 -21.71 -15.08
N GLU A 123 -4.41 -22.27 -14.30
CA GLU A 123 -4.27 -21.97 -12.87
C GLU A 123 -3.83 -20.51 -12.66
N ALA A 124 -2.76 -20.08 -13.34
CA ALA A 124 -2.21 -18.74 -13.28
C ALA A 124 -3.26 -17.68 -13.68
N ALA A 125 -3.92 -17.85 -14.83
CA ALA A 125 -4.94 -16.93 -15.32
C ALA A 125 -6.15 -16.85 -14.37
N ARG A 126 -6.60 -18.00 -13.85
CA ARG A 126 -7.70 -18.06 -12.87
C ARG A 126 -7.34 -17.33 -11.58
N TYR A 127 -6.13 -17.53 -11.08
CA TYR A 127 -5.64 -16.85 -9.90
C TYR A 127 -5.61 -15.34 -10.11
N PHE A 128 -4.98 -14.89 -11.20
CA PHE A 128 -4.87 -13.48 -11.54
C PHE A 128 -6.24 -12.80 -11.65
N HIS A 129 -7.17 -13.36 -12.43
CA HIS A 129 -8.49 -12.75 -12.60
C HIS A 129 -9.30 -12.65 -11.30
N ARG A 130 -9.10 -13.58 -10.36
CA ARG A 130 -9.73 -13.52 -9.02
C ARG A 130 -9.06 -12.51 -8.09
N LYS A 131 -7.79 -12.18 -8.32
CA LYS A 131 -6.97 -11.36 -7.41
C LYS A 131 -6.56 -10.00 -7.99
N LYS A 132 -6.93 -9.69 -9.23
CA LYS A 132 -6.57 -8.43 -9.92
C LYS A 132 -6.93 -7.16 -9.15
N LEU A 133 -7.94 -7.21 -8.27
CA LEU A 133 -8.32 -6.08 -7.40
C LEU A 133 -7.17 -5.61 -6.47
N PHE A 134 -6.24 -6.50 -6.13
CA PHE A 134 -5.11 -6.16 -5.26
C PHE A 134 -3.96 -5.45 -6.00
N LEU A 135 -4.03 -5.38 -7.33
CA LEU A 135 -3.00 -4.82 -8.20
C LEU A 135 -3.49 -3.53 -8.88
N PRO A 136 -2.61 -2.55 -9.14
CA PRO A 136 -2.96 -1.36 -9.91
C PRO A 136 -3.40 -1.72 -11.35
N PRO A 137 -4.27 -0.91 -11.97
CA PRO A 137 -4.70 -1.13 -13.36
C PRO A 137 -3.55 -1.24 -14.37
N ALA A 138 -2.49 -0.44 -14.20
CA ALA A 138 -1.31 -0.47 -15.07
C ALA A 138 -0.56 -1.82 -14.98
N THR A 139 -0.36 -2.34 -13.76
CA THR A 139 0.25 -3.65 -13.54
C THR A 139 -0.63 -4.77 -14.09
N CYS A 140 -1.96 -4.68 -13.91
CA CYS A 140 -2.90 -5.63 -14.50
C CYS A 140 -2.77 -5.70 -16.02
N ALA A 141 -2.65 -4.56 -16.71
CA ALA A 141 -2.49 -4.52 -18.16
C ALA A 141 -1.22 -5.25 -18.64
N LYS A 142 -0.10 -5.09 -17.93
CA LYS A 142 1.14 -5.83 -18.22
C LYS A 142 0.98 -7.33 -18.01
N VAL A 143 0.29 -7.74 -16.95
CA VAL A 143 0.01 -9.16 -16.68
C VAL A 143 -0.92 -9.75 -17.76
N ASP A 144 -1.95 -9.02 -18.18
CA ASP A 144 -2.84 -9.43 -19.28
C ASP A 144 -2.06 -9.59 -20.61
N GLU A 145 -1.12 -8.69 -20.89
CA GLU A 145 -0.24 -8.77 -22.06
C GLU A 145 0.68 -10.00 -22.01
N LEU A 146 1.27 -10.28 -20.85
CA LEU A 146 2.03 -11.51 -20.61
C LEU A 146 1.18 -12.76 -20.83
N PHE A 147 -0.03 -12.82 -20.27
CA PHE A 147 -0.93 -13.96 -20.49
C PHE A 147 -1.31 -14.14 -21.96
N ARG A 148 -1.47 -13.04 -22.70
CA ARG A 148 -1.74 -13.10 -24.14
C ARG A 148 -0.60 -13.81 -24.88
N GLY A 149 0.64 -13.38 -24.67
CA GLY A 149 1.81 -14.01 -25.27
C GLY A 149 1.99 -15.47 -24.85
N LEU A 150 1.86 -15.75 -23.54
CA LEU A 150 1.90 -17.10 -22.97
C LEU A 150 0.89 -18.03 -23.65
N LYS A 151 -0.30 -17.54 -23.99
CA LYS A 151 -1.33 -18.37 -24.63
C LYS A 151 -1.14 -18.52 -26.14
N GLU A 152 -0.93 -17.41 -26.84
CA GLU A 152 -1.06 -17.35 -28.30
C GLU A 152 -0.03 -18.22 -29.01
N GLN A 153 1.24 -18.12 -28.62
CA GLN A 153 2.32 -18.82 -29.35
C GLN A 153 2.26 -20.33 -29.14
N PRO A 154 2.15 -20.86 -27.90
CA PRO A 154 2.04 -22.30 -27.68
C PRO A 154 0.77 -22.89 -28.25
N ALA A 155 -0.36 -22.17 -28.20
CA ALA A 155 -1.60 -22.63 -28.81
C ALA A 155 -1.47 -22.75 -30.33
N LYS A 156 -0.85 -21.76 -30.99
CA LYS A 156 -0.59 -21.80 -32.43
C LYS A 156 0.31 -22.99 -32.79
N MET A 157 1.42 -23.17 -32.08
CA MET A 157 2.30 -24.34 -32.24
C MET A 157 1.50 -25.65 -32.11
N ASN A 158 0.70 -25.80 -31.05
CA ASN A 158 -0.09 -27.00 -30.80
C ASN A 158 -1.10 -27.29 -31.92
N ILE A 159 -1.74 -26.26 -32.49
CA ILE A 159 -2.65 -26.43 -33.63
C ILE A 159 -1.91 -27.04 -34.83
N TYR A 160 -0.77 -26.48 -35.21
CA TYR A 160 0.01 -26.98 -36.35
C TYR A 160 0.57 -28.39 -36.11
N MET A 161 1.01 -28.69 -34.88
CA MET A 161 1.49 -30.02 -34.53
C MET A 161 0.41 -31.10 -34.66
N ASN A 162 -0.84 -30.79 -34.27
CA ASN A 162 -1.95 -31.75 -34.33
C ASN A 162 -2.56 -31.89 -35.73
N MET A 163 -2.25 -30.98 -36.65
CA MET A 163 -2.75 -30.98 -38.03
C MET A 163 -1.76 -31.56 -39.04
N ALA A 164 -0.53 -31.90 -38.62
CA ALA A 164 0.55 -32.36 -39.50
C ALA A 164 0.15 -33.55 -40.39
N ASP A 165 -0.52 -34.55 -39.81
CA ASP A 165 -0.94 -35.75 -40.55
C ASP A 165 -2.04 -35.48 -41.59
N GLN A 166 -2.79 -34.38 -41.43
CA GLN A 166 -3.94 -34.05 -42.30
C GLN A 166 -3.54 -33.16 -43.49
N HIS A 167 -2.36 -32.55 -43.44
CA HIS A 167 -1.88 -31.60 -44.45
C HIS A 167 -0.45 -31.91 -44.90
N PRO A 168 -0.21 -33.05 -45.59
CA PRO A 168 1.10 -33.36 -46.10
C PRO A 168 1.49 -32.36 -47.20
N GLY A 169 2.54 -31.58 -46.97
CA GLY A 169 3.07 -30.64 -47.97
C GLY A 169 4.11 -29.68 -47.43
N THR A 170 5.09 -29.33 -48.26
CA THR A 170 6.23 -28.46 -47.88
C THR A 170 5.78 -27.11 -47.31
N ASN A 171 4.72 -26.51 -47.87
CA ASN A 171 4.21 -25.22 -47.39
C ASN A 171 3.62 -25.32 -45.96
N PHE A 172 2.95 -26.43 -45.64
CA PHE A 172 2.38 -26.63 -44.30
C PHE A 172 3.50 -26.90 -43.28
N GLU A 173 4.50 -27.68 -43.66
CA GLU A 173 5.67 -27.94 -42.82
C GLU A 173 6.44 -26.66 -42.47
N LEU A 174 6.61 -25.74 -43.43
CA LEU A 174 7.22 -24.44 -43.14
C LEU A 174 6.40 -23.65 -42.11
N GLN A 175 5.08 -23.58 -42.26
CA GLN A 175 4.21 -22.90 -41.28
C GLN A 175 4.25 -23.54 -39.89
N ARG A 176 4.38 -24.87 -39.82
CA ARG A 176 4.53 -25.61 -38.56
C ARG A 176 5.85 -25.25 -37.88
N LEU A 177 6.95 -25.23 -38.64
CA LEU A 177 8.26 -24.84 -38.12
C LEU A 177 8.27 -23.37 -37.68
N ASP A 178 7.65 -22.47 -38.45
CA ASP A 178 7.52 -21.05 -38.07
C ASP A 178 6.72 -20.87 -36.78
N ALA A 179 5.64 -21.65 -36.59
CA ALA A 179 4.84 -21.61 -35.36
C ALA A 179 5.61 -22.15 -34.15
N TRP A 180 6.43 -23.18 -34.35
CA TRP A 180 7.30 -23.72 -33.31
C TRP A 180 8.40 -22.70 -32.94
N ASP A 181 9.10 -22.15 -33.93
CA ASP A 181 10.14 -21.14 -33.71
C ASP A 181 9.59 -19.91 -32.98
N ALA A 182 8.42 -19.41 -33.37
CA ALA A 182 7.75 -18.30 -32.69
C ALA A 182 7.43 -18.61 -31.21
N ALA A 183 6.97 -19.84 -30.91
CA ALA A 183 6.72 -20.25 -29.53
C ALA A 183 8.01 -20.33 -28.71
N TRP A 184 9.05 -20.95 -29.25
CA TRP A 184 10.35 -21.05 -28.60
C TRP A 184 10.96 -19.66 -28.34
N LYS A 185 10.98 -18.81 -29.37
CA LYS A 185 11.48 -17.45 -29.31
C LYS A 185 10.75 -16.63 -28.25
N TYR A 186 9.43 -16.76 -28.14
CA TYR A 186 8.67 -16.04 -27.12
C TYR A 186 9.17 -16.33 -25.71
N PHE A 187 9.36 -17.59 -25.32
CA PHE A 187 9.84 -17.91 -23.96
C PHE A 187 11.31 -17.55 -23.75
N HIS A 188 12.14 -17.66 -24.80
CA HIS A 188 13.58 -17.45 -24.67
C HIS A 188 13.99 -15.98 -24.76
N GLU A 189 13.29 -15.19 -25.57
CA GLU A 189 13.66 -13.81 -25.90
C GLU A 189 12.65 -12.79 -25.37
N ASP A 190 11.34 -13.01 -25.54
CA ASP A 190 10.31 -11.99 -25.30
C ASP A 190 9.77 -12.01 -23.86
N PHE A 191 9.62 -13.20 -23.27
CA PHE A 191 9.03 -13.39 -21.95
C PHE A 191 9.90 -12.74 -20.86
N LYS A 192 11.22 -12.97 -20.89
CA LYS A 192 12.14 -12.51 -19.85
C LYS A 192 12.17 -10.98 -19.71
N PRO A 193 12.30 -10.17 -20.78
CA PRO A 193 12.17 -8.72 -20.69
C PRO A 193 10.82 -8.25 -20.16
N ALA A 194 9.72 -8.85 -20.63
CA ALA A 194 8.38 -8.53 -20.15
C ALA A 194 8.21 -8.84 -18.66
N MET A 195 8.77 -9.96 -18.20
CA MET A 195 8.75 -10.37 -16.80
C MET A 195 9.60 -9.45 -15.92
N VAL A 196 10.78 -9.00 -16.38
CA VAL A 196 11.59 -7.99 -15.67
C VAL A 196 10.83 -6.66 -15.53
N ALA A 197 10.14 -6.21 -16.58
CA ALA A 197 9.34 -5.00 -16.55
C ALA A 197 8.13 -5.12 -15.60
N LEU A 198 7.57 -6.32 -15.45
CA LEU A 198 6.52 -6.62 -14.47
C LEU A 198 7.10 -6.70 -13.04
N GLU A 199 8.24 -7.36 -12.84
CA GLU A 199 8.92 -7.45 -11.56
C GLU A 199 9.20 -6.08 -10.95
N HIS A 200 9.63 -5.12 -11.77
CA HIS A 200 9.86 -3.75 -11.31
C HIS A 200 8.59 -3.15 -10.68
N ASP A 201 7.43 -3.29 -11.33
CA ASP A 201 6.16 -2.81 -10.78
C ASP A 201 5.77 -3.57 -9.51
N LEU A 202 5.99 -4.89 -9.48
CA LEU A 202 5.69 -5.73 -8.32
C LEU A 202 6.58 -5.36 -7.12
N ARG A 203 7.88 -5.12 -7.32
CA ARG A 203 8.80 -4.67 -6.27
C ARG A 203 8.42 -3.29 -5.75
N ALA A 204 8.07 -2.36 -6.65
CA ALA A 204 7.57 -1.04 -6.25
C ALA A 204 6.30 -1.14 -5.37
N LEU A 205 5.41 -2.08 -5.65
CA LEU A 205 4.22 -2.33 -4.83
C LEU A 205 4.51 -2.91 -3.45
N LEU A 206 5.68 -3.54 -3.28
CA LEU A 206 6.19 -4.04 -2.00
C LEU A 206 6.98 -2.98 -1.22
N GLY A 207 7.18 -1.80 -1.79
CA GLY A 207 7.88 -0.68 -1.14
C GLY A 207 9.35 -0.53 -1.55
N ASP A 208 9.81 -1.26 -2.58
CA ASP A 208 11.13 -1.02 -3.16
C ASP A 208 11.13 0.35 -3.87
N GLN A 209 11.94 1.30 -3.40
CA GLN A 209 12.06 2.60 -4.05
C GLN A 209 13.26 2.58 -5.00
N PRO A 210 13.11 3.10 -6.24
CA PRO A 210 14.26 3.28 -7.11
C PRO A 210 15.27 4.19 -6.40
N ALA A 211 16.57 3.87 -6.51
CA ALA A 211 17.67 4.47 -5.73
C ALA A 211 17.85 6.00 -5.84
N ASN A 212 16.93 6.73 -6.49
CA ASN A 212 16.95 8.17 -6.68
C ASN A 212 15.59 8.78 -6.29
N ALA A 213 15.30 8.83 -4.99
CA ALA A 213 14.24 9.65 -4.42
C ALA A 213 14.70 10.21 -3.06
N SER A 214 15.77 11.00 -3.10
CA SER A 214 16.24 11.87 -2.02
C SER A 214 16.85 13.13 -2.62
#